data_AF-A0A5B2VCB8-F1
#
_entry.id   AF-A0A5B2VCB8-F1
#
_cell.length_a   1.000
_cell.length_b   1.000
_cell.length_c   1.000
_cell.angle_alpha   90.00
_cell.angle_beta   90.00
_cell.angle_gamma   90.00
#
_symmetry.space_group_name_H-M   'P 1'
#
loop_
_entity.id
_entity.type
_entity.pdbx_description
1 polymer ?
#
loop_
_entity_poly.entity_id
_entity_poly.type
_entity_poly.pdbx_seq_one_letter_code
_entity_poly.pdbx_strand_id
1 'polypeptide(L)'
;MARPSWRIIGLGLAASVALVGAAEAADRDRAALDLAERYLEVWSARNDVMLEATPDLYAPAVGYYGRQTRRSELLAEKRRFADRWPVRRYTHRPETLRVTCDAQARSCLVRSLYDYKVANPGKGTRAQGSSGLALEVSFASDHPVIVSETAWKPGEAKPAPAGGDDRAVALCRDYLARAAAPHGQIRVQVERDGPVRETSRGELTLPLAARVVYARAGGPETRSSPVVCRVDPAGRVVGIE
;
A
#
# COMPACT_ATOMS: atom_id res chain seq x y z
N MET A 1 30.85 -46.86 31.76
CA MET A 1 31.15 -46.07 30.55
C MET A 1 29.89 -46.02 29.70
N ALA A 2 29.16 -44.90 29.71
CA ALA A 2 27.93 -44.71 28.92
C ALA A 2 28.06 -43.42 28.11
N ARG A 3 27.85 -43.50 26.80
CA ARG A 3 27.85 -42.35 25.87
C ARG A 3 26.44 -41.74 25.83
N PRO A 4 26.26 -40.41 25.85
CA PRO A 4 24.96 -39.82 25.62
C PRO A 4 24.69 -39.68 24.12
N SER A 5 23.60 -40.27 23.66
CA SER A 5 23.02 -40.07 22.33
C SER A 5 22.24 -38.75 22.31
N TRP A 6 22.70 -37.76 21.54
CA TRP A 6 21.90 -36.58 21.25
C TRP A 6 21.09 -36.81 19.98
N ARG A 7 19.76 -36.91 20.14
CA ARG A 7 18.80 -36.84 19.03
C ARG A 7 18.65 -35.38 18.61
N ILE A 8 19.08 -35.06 17.40
CA ILE A 8 18.77 -33.79 16.73
C ILE A 8 17.30 -33.86 16.29
N ILE A 9 16.42 -33.14 16.97
CA ILE A 9 15.06 -32.87 16.49
C ILE A 9 14.92 -31.35 16.47
N GLY A 10 14.95 -30.72 15.29
CA GLY A 10 14.70 -29.28 15.20
C GLY A 10 15.21 -28.52 13.98
N LEU A 11 15.27 -29.09 12.77
CA LEU A 11 15.60 -28.32 11.55
C LEU A 11 14.43 -28.17 10.54
N GLY A 12 13.24 -28.71 10.82
CA GLY A 12 12.15 -28.77 9.84
C GLY A 12 11.27 -27.52 9.70
N LEU A 13 10.98 -26.78 10.78
CA LEU A 13 9.94 -25.73 10.74
C LEU A 13 10.36 -24.40 10.11
N ALA A 14 11.61 -23.96 10.29
CA ALA A 14 12.03 -22.62 9.87
C ALA A 14 12.11 -22.47 8.34
N ALA A 15 12.53 -23.52 7.63
CA ALA A 15 12.58 -23.52 6.18
C ALA A 15 11.17 -23.45 5.57
N SER A 16 10.20 -24.21 6.13
CA SER A 16 8.82 -24.23 5.63
C SER A 16 8.10 -22.88 5.76
N VAL A 17 8.30 -22.15 6.86
CA VAL A 17 7.67 -20.83 7.06
C VAL A 17 8.22 -19.78 6.08
N ALA A 18 9.52 -19.82 5.77
CA ALA A 18 10.13 -18.90 4.81
C ALA A 18 9.64 -19.12 3.37
N LEU A 19 9.44 -20.39 2.95
CA LEU A 19 8.88 -20.74 1.64
C LEU A 19 7.42 -20.31 1.51
N VAL A 20 6.60 -20.47 2.56
CA VAL A 20 5.19 -20.03 2.56
C VAL A 20 5.09 -18.51 2.44
N GLY A 21 5.87 -17.75 3.21
CA GLY A 21 5.86 -16.29 3.15
C GLY A 21 6.30 -15.72 1.78
N ALA A 22 7.24 -16.40 1.10
CA ALA A 22 7.66 -16.04 -0.25
C ALA A 22 6.58 -16.34 -1.31
N ALA A 23 5.87 -17.46 -1.19
CA ALA A 23 4.75 -17.79 -2.07
C ALA A 23 3.58 -16.81 -1.90
N GLU A 24 3.19 -16.49 -0.67
CA GLU A 24 2.16 -15.49 -0.38
C GLU A 24 2.52 -14.09 -0.90
N ALA A 25 3.81 -13.74 -0.88
CA ALA A 25 4.29 -12.48 -1.48
C ALA A 25 4.14 -12.52 -3.01
N ALA A 26 4.53 -13.61 -3.68
CA ALA A 26 4.37 -13.76 -5.12
C ALA A 26 2.89 -13.77 -5.57
N ASP A 27 2.00 -14.35 -4.77
CA ASP A 27 0.56 -14.32 -5.02
C ASP A 27 -0.01 -12.91 -4.88
N ARG A 28 0.44 -12.15 -3.87
CA ARG A 28 0.08 -10.73 -3.71
C ARG A 28 0.62 -9.87 -4.86
N ASP A 29 1.86 -10.11 -5.31
CA ASP A 29 2.44 -9.43 -6.47
C ASP A 29 1.54 -9.62 -7.70
N ARG A 30 1.15 -10.87 -8.01
CA ARG A 30 0.25 -11.20 -9.12
C ARG A 30 -1.11 -10.52 -8.96
N ALA A 31 -1.74 -10.66 -7.80
CA ALA A 31 -3.06 -10.10 -7.56
C ALA A 31 -3.08 -8.56 -7.63
N ALA A 32 -2.00 -7.91 -7.20
CA ALA A 32 -1.84 -6.46 -7.33
C ALA A 32 -1.65 -6.02 -8.79
N LEU A 33 -0.89 -6.79 -9.59
CA LEU A 33 -0.78 -6.57 -11.05
C LEU A 33 -2.14 -6.70 -11.73
N ASP A 34 -2.85 -7.80 -11.49
CA ASP A 34 -4.15 -8.03 -12.11
C ASP A 34 -5.17 -6.95 -11.71
N LEU A 35 -5.12 -6.47 -10.45
CA LEU A 35 -5.98 -5.39 -10.01
C LEU A 35 -5.66 -4.08 -10.73
N ALA A 36 -4.39 -3.77 -10.96
CA ALA A 36 -3.98 -2.57 -11.69
C ALA A 36 -4.44 -2.62 -13.16
N GLU A 37 -4.32 -3.77 -13.81
CA GLU A 37 -4.84 -3.96 -15.17
C GLU A 37 -6.36 -3.79 -15.21
N ARG A 38 -7.09 -4.51 -14.35
CA ARG A 38 -8.56 -4.37 -14.21
C ARG A 38 -8.99 -2.95 -13.91
N TYR A 39 -8.21 -2.21 -13.13
CA TYR A 39 -8.47 -0.82 -12.82
C TYR A 39 -8.56 0.02 -14.10
N LEU A 40 -7.56 -0.01 -14.98
CA LEU A 40 -7.63 0.77 -16.23
C LEU A 40 -8.65 0.23 -17.23
N GLU A 41 -8.97 -1.06 -17.20
CA GLU A 41 -10.07 -1.64 -17.96
C GLU A 41 -11.43 -1.07 -17.52
N VAL A 42 -11.72 -1.07 -16.21
CA VAL A 42 -12.94 -0.49 -15.62
C VAL A 42 -13.04 1.00 -15.96
N TRP A 43 -11.95 1.75 -15.86
CA TRP A 43 -11.92 3.17 -16.22
C TRP A 43 -12.14 3.45 -17.72
N SER A 44 -11.78 2.49 -18.57
CA SER A 44 -12.01 2.54 -20.02
C SER A 44 -13.40 2.07 -20.43
N ALA A 45 -14.17 1.46 -19.52
CA ALA A 45 -15.52 0.99 -19.79
C ALA A 45 -16.51 2.17 -19.91
N ARG A 46 -17.70 1.83 -20.41
CA ARG A 46 -18.86 2.74 -20.41
C ARG A 46 -19.18 3.20 -18.98
N ASN A 47 -19.84 4.36 -18.85
CA ASN A 47 -20.13 4.96 -17.55
C ASN A 47 -20.93 4.03 -16.63
N ASP A 48 -21.94 3.34 -17.13
CA ASP A 48 -22.75 2.40 -16.37
C ASP A 48 -21.91 1.26 -15.77
N VAL A 49 -21.16 0.56 -16.62
CA VAL A 49 -20.27 -0.54 -16.23
C VAL A 49 -19.20 -0.07 -15.25
N MET A 50 -18.58 1.08 -15.53
CA MET A 50 -17.57 1.65 -14.66
C MET A 50 -18.14 1.98 -13.28
N LEU A 51 -19.30 2.65 -13.22
CA LEU A 51 -19.91 3.07 -11.96
C LEU A 51 -20.39 1.90 -11.11
N GLU A 52 -20.80 0.80 -11.73
CA GLU A 52 -21.18 -0.44 -11.06
C GLU A 52 -19.96 -1.15 -10.46
N ALA A 53 -18.84 -1.23 -11.19
CA ALA A 53 -17.65 -1.96 -10.76
C ALA A 53 -16.74 -1.16 -9.79
N THR A 54 -16.74 0.18 -9.87
CA THR A 54 -15.83 1.03 -9.09
C THR A 54 -15.92 0.82 -7.58
N PRO A 55 -17.10 0.69 -6.93
CA PRO A 55 -17.19 0.55 -5.47
C PRO A 55 -16.39 -0.64 -4.90
N ASP A 56 -16.27 -1.73 -5.65
CA ASP A 56 -15.58 -2.96 -5.22
C ASP A 56 -14.05 -2.85 -5.35
N LEU A 57 -13.55 -1.86 -6.09
CA LEU A 57 -12.12 -1.61 -6.21
C LEU A 57 -11.54 -0.88 -5.00
N TYR A 58 -12.34 -0.20 -4.19
CA TYR A 58 -11.86 0.74 -3.17
C TYR A 58 -12.30 0.39 -1.75
N ALA A 59 -11.40 0.66 -0.81
CA ALA A 59 -11.68 0.62 0.62
C ALA A 59 -12.71 1.70 1.05
N PRO A 60 -13.34 1.58 2.23
CA PRO A 60 -14.29 2.59 2.73
C PRO A 60 -13.70 4.00 2.90
N ALA A 61 -12.41 4.09 3.25
CA ALA A 61 -11.62 5.31 3.30
C ALA A 61 -10.40 5.15 2.38
N VAL A 62 -10.14 6.17 1.56
CA VAL A 62 -9.09 6.13 0.53
C VAL A 62 -8.26 7.41 0.59
N GLY A 63 -6.94 7.26 0.60
CA GLY A 63 -6.02 8.37 0.37
C GLY A 63 -6.02 8.75 -1.11
N TYR A 64 -6.80 9.76 -1.47
CA TYR A 64 -7.00 10.24 -2.83
C TYR A 64 -6.26 11.57 -3.04
N TYR A 65 -5.23 11.57 -3.90
CA TYR A 65 -4.38 12.74 -4.20
C TYR A 65 -3.92 13.51 -2.95
N GLY A 66 -3.42 12.80 -1.94
CA GLY A 66 -2.94 13.42 -0.69
C GLY A 66 -4.00 13.56 0.39
N ARG A 67 -5.31 13.41 0.08
CA ARG A 67 -6.39 13.59 1.07
C ARG A 67 -7.10 12.29 1.41
N GLN A 68 -7.28 12.07 2.71
CA GLN A 68 -8.22 11.05 3.19
C GLN A 68 -9.65 11.40 2.78
N THR A 69 -10.27 10.51 2.00
CA THR A 69 -11.55 10.72 1.32
C THR A 69 -12.45 9.51 1.57
N ARG A 70 -13.73 9.75 1.86
CA ARG A 70 -14.71 8.66 2.00
C ARG A 70 -15.01 8.05 0.62
N ARG A 71 -15.24 6.74 0.56
CA ARG A 71 -15.57 6.06 -0.70
C ARG A 71 -16.74 6.72 -1.44
N SER A 72 -17.78 7.17 -0.74
CA SER A 72 -18.91 7.87 -1.35
C SER A 72 -18.52 9.18 -2.06
N GLU A 73 -17.62 9.96 -1.45
CA GLU A 73 -17.10 11.21 -2.02
C GLU A 73 -16.21 10.95 -3.24
N LEU A 74 -15.36 9.93 -3.14
CA LEU A 74 -14.53 9.44 -4.24
C LEU A 74 -15.40 9.03 -5.44
N LEU A 75 -16.42 8.21 -5.21
CA LEU A 75 -17.33 7.73 -6.25
C LEU A 75 -18.08 8.89 -6.92
N ALA A 76 -18.49 9.90 -6.15
CA ALA A 76 -19.11 11.10 -6.70
C ALA A 76 -18.14 11.88 -7.61
N GLU A 77 -16.86 11.98 -7.24
CA GLU A 77 -15.83 12.59 -8.08
C GLU A 77 -15.59 11.78 -9.36
N LYS A 78 -15.46 10.45 -9.24
CA LYS A 78 -15.28 9.56 -10.40
C LYS A 78 -16.45 9.66 -11.38
N ARG A 79 -17.70 9.73 -10.89
CA ARG A 79 -18.89 9.97 -11.71
C ARG A 79 -18.82 11.30 -12.47
N ARG A 80 -18.51 12.41 -11.78
CA ARG A 80 -18.35 13.72 -12.43
C ARG A 80 -17.29 13.71 -13.52
N PHE A 81 -16.19 12.98 -13.31
CA PHE A 81 -15.17 12.80 -14.34
C PHE A 81 -15.73 12.01 -15.53
N ALA A 82 -16.44 10.91 -15.27
CA ALA A 82 -17.00 10.04 -16.29
C ALA A 82 -18.06 10.75 -17.15
N ASP A 83 -18.89 11.59 -16.55
CA ASP A 83 -19.90 12.38 -17.26
C ASP A 83 -19.25 13.48 -18.12
N ARG A 84 -18.12 14.04 -17.67
CA ARG A 84 -17.34 15.01 -18.43
C ARG A 84 -16.70 14.39 -19.67
N TRP A 85 -16.20 13.17 -19.52
CA TRP A 85 -15.47 12.43 -20.56
C TRP A 85 -16.10 11.06 -20.77
N PRO A 86 -17.26 10.93 -21.44
CA PRO A 86 -18.01 9.67 -21.53
C PRO A 86 -17.33 8.59 -22.37
N VAL A 87 -16.45 8.97 -23.30
CA VAL A 87 -15.63 8.02 -24.07
C VAL A 87 -14.20 8.11 -23.55
N ARG A 88 -13.69 7.00 -23.03
CA ARG A 88 -12.37 6.94 -22.38
C ARG A 88 -11.64 5.67 -22.79
N ARG A 89 -10.33 5.78 -22.91
CA ARG A 89 -9.42 4.65 -23.06
C ARG A 89 -8.14 4.95 -22.31
N TYR A 90 -7.78 4.04 -21.42
CA TYR A 90 -6.57 4.06 -20.64
C TYR A 90 -5.80 2.77 -20.88
N THR A 91 -4.47 2.86 -20.94
CA THR A 91 -3.63 1.69 -21.16
C THR A 91 -2.32 1.88 -20.42
N HIS A 92 -1.95 0.90 -19.59
CA HIS A 92 -0.64 0.90 -18.95
C HIS A 92 0.46 0.86 -20.01
N ARG A 93 1.58 1.52 -19.71
CA ARG A 93 2.85 1.26 -20.39
C ARG A 93 3.53 0.09 -19.69
N PRO A 94 3.50 -1.14 -20.25
CA PRO A 94 3.87 -2.36 -19.53
C PRO A 94 5.29 -2.30 -18.97
N GLU A 95 6.22 -1.67 -19.70
CA GLU A 95 7.62 -1.52 -19.32
C GLU A 95 7.82 -0.67 -18.06
N THR A 96 6.82 0.12 -17.66
CA THR A 96 6.86 1.01 -16.49
C THR A 96 6.11 0.47 -15.28
N LEU A 97 5.32 -0.58 -15.45
CA LEU A 97 4.52 -1.19 -14.39
C LEU A 97 5.46 -1.87 -13.38
N ARG A 98 5.37 -1.48 -12.11
CA ARG A 98 6.17 -1.99 -11.01
C ARG A 98 5.28 -2.23 -9.80
N VAL A 99 5.49 -3.36 -9.13
CA VAL A 99 4.84 -3.70 -7.87
C VAL A 99 5.90 -3.84 -6.79
N THR A 100 5.57 -3.38 -5.59
CA THR A 100 6.41 -3.58 -4.40
C THR A 100 5.51 -3.87 -3.23
N CYS A 101 5.58 -5.09 -2.70
CA CYS A 101 4.75 -5.53 -1.59
C CYS A 101 5.49 -5.50 -0.25
N ASP A 102 4.76 -5.12 0.80
CA ASP A 102 5.14 -5.32 2.20
C ASP A 102 4.37 -6.54 2.73
N ALA A 103 5.12 -7.60 3.05
CA ALA A 103 4.56 -8.84 3.56
C ALA A 103 3.88 -8.69 4.93
N GLN A 104 4.34 -7.78 5.78
CA GLN A 104 3.82 -7.56 7.13
C GLN A 104 2.61 -6.61 7.11
N ALA A 105 2.66 -5.54 6.32
CA ALA A 105 1.50 -4.67 6.11
C ALA A 105 0.42 -5.34 5.25
N ARG A 106 0.73 -6.47 4.61
CA ARG A 106 -0.15 -7.16 3.64
C ARG A 106 -0.66 -6.18 2.59
N SER A 107 0.22 -5.32 2.08
CA SER A 107 -0.12 -4.31 1.09
C SER A 107 0.91 -4.25 -0.02
N CYS A 108 0.49 -3.77 -1.18
CA CYS A 108 1.33 -3.64 -2.36
C CYS A 108 1.18 -2.26 -2.98
N LEU A 109 2.31 -1.62 -3.29
CA LEU A 109 2.34 -0.40 -4.07
C LEU A 109 2.56 -0.73 -5.54
N VAL A 110 1.57 -0.42 -6.37
CA VAL A 110 1.66 -0.48 -7.81
C VAL A 110 2.00 0.92 -8.35
N ARG A 111 2.96 1.01 -9.27
CA ARG A 111 3.30 2.23 -10.00
C ARG A 111 3.40 1.95 -11.49
N SER A 112 2.86 2.84 -12.32
CA SER A 112 2.99 2.76 -13.77
C SER A 112 2.86 4.13 -14.41
N LEU A 113 3.38 4.29 -15.63
CA LEU A 113 2.84 5.27 -16.58
C LEU A 113 1.67 4.63 -17.33
N TYR A 114 0.69 5.43 -17.70
CA TYR A 114 -0.40 5.04 -18.58
C TYR A 114 -0.65 6.11 -19.62
N ASP A 115 -1.11 5.69 -20.79
CA ASP A 115 -1.59 6.56 -21.86
C ASP A 115 -3.10 6.68 -21.78
N TYR A 116 -3.62 7.88 -22.04
CA TYR A 116 -5.05 8.15 -22.05
C TYR A 116 -5.49 8.81 -23.35
N LYS A 117 -6.70 8.43 -23.79
CA LYS A 117 -7.48 9.12 -24.82
C LYS A 117 -8.90 9.29 -24.29
N VAL A 118 -9.38 10.53 -24.23
CA VAL A 118 -10.71 10.86 -23.73
C VAL A 118 -11.44 11.76 -24.71
N ALA A 119 -12.76 11.59 -24.82
CA ALA A 119 -13.59 12.39 -25.70
C ALA A 119 -14.99 12.60 -25.11
N ASN A 120 -15.58 13.74 -25.45
CA ASN A 120 -16.99 14.04 -25.25
C ASN A 120 -17.60 14.42 -26.61
N PRO A 121 -18.17 13.44 -27.35
CA PRO A 121 -18.77 13.70 -28.65
C PRO A 121 -19.90 14.73 -28.62
N GLY A 122 -20.71 14.73 -27.55
CA GLY A 122 -21.81 15.69 -27.38
C GLY A 122 -21.34 17.14 -27.22
N LYS A 123 -20.09 17.36 -26.80
CA LYS A 123 -19.45 18.68 -26.69
C LYS A 123 -18.36 18.93 -27.75
N GLY A 124 -18.08 17.98 -28.63
CA GLY A 124 -17.01 18.06 -29.62
C GLY A 124 -15.58 18.15 -29.03
N THR A 125 -15.38 17.85 -27.75
CA THR A 125 -14.08 17.97 -27.09
C THR A 125 -13.33 16.64 -27.02
N ARG A 126 -11.99 16.70 -27.06
CA ARG A 126 -11.09 15.55 -26.93
C ARG A 126 -9.79 15.93 -26.23
N ALA A 127 -9.17 14.97 -25.56
CA ALA A 127 -7.83 15.12 -25.00
C ALA A 127 -7.09 13.77 -25.03
N GLN A 128 -5.77 13.82 -25.13
CA GLN A 128 -4.92 12.65 -25.03
C GLN A 128 -3.57 13.02 -24.39
N GLY A 129 -2.87 12.03 -23.85
CA GLY A 129 -1.57 12.22 -23.24
C GLY A 129 -1.16 11.02 -22.42
N SER A 130 -0.26 11.26 -21.46
CA SER A 130 0.26 10.24 -20.55
C SER A 130 0.27 10.79 -19.13
N SER A 131 0.09 9.90 -18.16
CA SER A 131 0.18 10.25 -16.74
C SER A 131 0.78 9.09 -15.95
N GLY A 132 1.40 9.39 -14.84
CA GLY A 132 1.76 8.38 -13.86
C GLY A 132 0.60 8.03 -12.95
N LEU A 133 0.54 6.79 -12.51
CA LEU A 133 -0.44 6.24 -11.58
C LEU A 133 0.30 5.52 -10.45
N ALA A 134 -0.16 5.74 -9.22
CA ALA A 134 0.21 4.93 -8.08
C ALA A 134 -1.06 4.46 -7.35
N LEU A 135 -1.16 3.14 -7.17
CA LEU A 135 -2.22 2.49 -6.42
C LEU A 135 -1.59 1.76 -5.23
N GLU A 136 -2.08 2.02 -4.03
CA GLU A 136 -1.78 1.18 -2.88
C GLU A 136 -2.93 0.20 -2.67
N VAL A 137 -2.62 -1.09 -2.72
CA VAL A 137 -3.57 -2.19 -2.62
C VAL A 137 -3.38 -2.89 -1.28
N SER A 138 -4.42 -2.96 -0.48
CA SER A 138 -4.44 -3.70 0.79
C SER A 138 -5.05 -5.08 0.59
N PHE A 139 -4.44 -6.08 1.23
CA PHE A 139 -4.87 -7.47 1.30
C PHE A 139 -5.29 -7.85 2.73
N ALA A 140 -5.66 -6.86 3.54
CA ALA A 140 -6.14 -7.06 4.91
C ALA A 140 -7.61 -7.55 4.96
N SER A 141 -8.40 -7.29 3.91
CA SER A 141 -9.77 -7.77 3.73
C SER A 141 -9.85 -9.08 2.94
N ASP A 142 -11.06 -9.63 2.81
CA ASP A 142 -11.35 -10.86 2.06
C ASP A 142 -11.01 -10.78 0.56
N HIS A 143 -10.94 -9.56 0.01
CA HIS A 143 -10.48 -9.29 -1.35
C HIS A 143 -9.53 -8.07 -1.35
N PRO A 144 -8.65 -7.95 -2.37
CA PRO A 144 -7.74 -6.81 -2.48
C PRO A 144 -8.51 -5.52 -2.79
N VAL A 145 -8.20 -4.44 -2.07
CA VAL A 145 -8.85 -3.13 -2.25
C VAL A 145 -7.84 -2.00 -2.33
N ILE A 146 -8.15 -0.97 -3.11
CA ILE A 146 -7.35 0.24 -3.24
C ILE A 146 -7.58 1.11 -2.00
N VAL A 147 -6.50 1.32 -1.24
CA VAL A 147 -6.46 2.23 -0.07
C VAL A 147 -5.81 3.58 -0.42
N SER A 148 -5.06 3.67 -1.51
CA SER A 148 -4.56 4.94 -2.06
C SER A 148 -4.66 5.00 -3.57
N GLU A 149 -5.01 6.18 -4.09
CA GLU A 149 -4.86 6.53 -5.49
C GLU A 149 -4.23 7.92 -5.64
N THR A 150 -3.20 8.02 -6.46
CA THR A 150 -2.62 9.30 -6.88
C THR A 150 -2.07 9.21 -8.29
N ALA A 151 -1.97 10.36 -8.95
CA ALA A 151 -1.40 10.49 -10.29
C ALA A 151 -0.45 11.70 -10.37
N TRP A 152 0.45 11.68 -11.35
CA TRP A 152 1.38 12.78 -11.60
C TRP A 152 1.60 12.97 -13.11
N LYS A 153 2.14 14.12 -13.51
CA LYS A 153 2.56 14.31 -14.91
C LYS A 153 3.94 13.69 -15.13
N PRO A 154 4.19 13.03 -16.26
CA PRO A 154 5.53 12.53 -16.57
C PRO A 154 6.56 13.66 -16.50
N GLY A 155 7.70 13.41 -15.86
CA GLY A 155 8.73 14.42 -15.59
C GLY A 155 8.60 15.14 -14.24
N GLU A 156 7.46 15.04 -13.56
CA GLU A 156 7.30 15.55 -12.19
C GLU A 156 7.72 14.49 -11.14
N ALA A 157 8.03 14.97 -9.93
CA ALA A 157 8.29 14.11 -8.79
C ALA A 157 7.07 13.22 -8.48
N LYS A 158 7.31 11.93 -8.23
CA LYS A 158 6.25 10.99 -7.90
C LYS A 158 5.74 11.27 -6.47
N PRO A 159 4.45 11.55 -6.27
CA PRO A 159 3.91 11.74 -4.93
C PRO A 159 4.02 10.44 -4.11
N ALA A 160 4.16 10.58 -2.80
CA ALA A 160 3.98 9.45 -1.90
C ALA A 160 2.49 9.01 -1.92
N PRO A 161 2.20 7.70 -1.82
CA PRO A 161 0.83 7.24 -1.65
C PRO A 161 0.25 7.79 -0.34
N ALA A 162 -0.94 8.37 -0.42
CA ALA A 162 -1.63 9.00 0.72
C ALA A 162 -2.55 8.02 1.47
N GLY A 163 -2.73 6.80 0.96
CA GLY A 163 -3.45 5.72 1.64
C GLY A 163 -2.63 5.09 2.75
N GLY A 164 -1.35 5.44 2.87
CA GLY A 164 -0.85 6.29 3.94
C GLY A 164 -0.83 5.72 5.35
N ASP A 165 -1.88 5.10 5.85
CA ASP A 165 -1.86 4.52 7.19
C ASP A 165 -1.11 3.19 7.20
N ASP A 166 -1.38 2.25 6.28
CA ASP A 166 -0.66 0.97 6.20
C ASP A 166 0.80 1.16 5.74
N ARG A 167 1.03 1.99 4.72
CA ARG A 167 2.40 2.33 4.28
C ARG A 167 3.17 3.16 5.30
N ALA A 168 2.57 4.14 5.97
CA ALA A 168 3.31 4.86 7.00
C ALA A 168 3.53 3.96 8.24
N VAL A 169 2.58 3.12 8.64
CA VAL A 169 2.81 2.07 9.65
C VAL A 169 4.01 1.20 9.25
N ALA A 170 4.11 0.79 7.99
CA ALA A 170 5.27 0.06 7.47
C ALA A 170 6.58 0.84 7.58
N LEU A 171 6.59 2.10 7.14
CA LEU A 171 7.77 2.97 7.25
C LEU A 171 8.22 3.13 8.71
N CYS A 172 7.27 3.32 9.62
CA CYS A 172 7.52 3.44 11.06
C CYS A 172 8.05 2.13 11.66
N ARG A 173 7.49 0.99 11.25
CA ARG A 173 7.96 -0.34 11.65
C ARG A 173 9.40 -0.59 11.20
N ASP A 174 9.72 -0.28 9.96
CA ASP A 174 11.07 -0.40 9.40
C ASP A 174 12.06 0.52 10.12
N TYR A 175 11.64 1.73 10.45
CA TYR A 175 12.43 2.66 11.25
C TYR A 175 12.73 2.09 12.64
N LEU A 176 11.70 1.61 13.36
CA LEU A 176 11.85 0.96 14.66
C LEU A 176 12.75 -0.28 14.59
N ALA A 177 12.61 -1.11 13.56
CA ALA A 177 13.47 -2.25 13.34
C ALA A 177 14.93 -1.83 13.16
N ARG A 178 15.21 -0.82 12.31
CA ARG A 178 16.59 -0.31 12.15
C ARG A 178 17.14 0.29 13.45
N ALA A 179 16.34 1.06 14.17
CA ALA A 179 16.74 1.68 15.44
C ALA A 179 16.99 0.63 16.53
N ALA A 180 16.20 -0.44 16.57
CA ALA A 180 16.36 -1.52 17.52
C ALA A 180 17.55 -2.44 17.18
N ALA A 181 18.01 -2.49 15.92
CA ALA A 181 19.02 -3.45 15.39
C ALA A 181 20.23 -3.65 16.31
N PRO A 182 20.87 -2.58 16.82
CA PRO A 182 22.03 -2.72 17.71
C PRO A 182 21.73 -3.42 19.04
N HIS A 183 20.46 -3.51 19.44
CA HIS A 183 20.02 -4.10 20.70
C HIS A 183 19.56 -5.56 20.56
N GLY A 184 19.66 -6.14 19.35
CA GLY A 184 19.40 -7.56 19.10
C GLY A 184 17.92 -7.91 18.94
N GLN A 185 17.09 -7.06 18.33
CA GLN A 185 15.72 -7.43 18.00
C GLN A 185 15.67 -8.55 16.97
N ILE A 186 14.73 -9.46 17.19
CA ILE A 186 14.41 -10.56 16.30
C ILE A 186 13.03 -10.39 15.65
N ARG A 187 12.18 -9.50 16.19
CA ARG A 187 10.87 -9.17 15.62
C ARG A 187 10.44 -7.77 16.05
N VAL A 188 9.91 -7.01 15.10
CA VAL A 188 9.20 -5.74 15.36
C VAL A 188 7.80 -5.87 14.80
N GLN A 189 6.82 -5.59 15.64
CA GLN A 189 5.41 -5.50 15.27
C GLN A 189 4.94 -4.10 15.62
N VAL A 190 4.12 -3.54 14.74
CA VAL A 190 3.55 -2.21 14.88
C VAL A 190 2.13 -2.29 14.37
N GLU A 191 1.20 -1.89 15.23
CA GLU A 191 -0.22 -1.81 14.94
C GLU A 191 -0.70 -0.39 15.21
N ARG A 192 -1.78 0.05 14.56
CA ARG A 192 -2.36 1.37 14.84
C ARG A 192 -3.05 1.37 16.19
N ASP A 193 -2.81 2.42 16.97
CA ASP A 193 -3.43 2.66 18.28
C ASP A 193 -4.28 3.94 18.30
N GLY A 194 -4.76 4.35 17.11
CA GLY A 194 -5.61 5.53 16.97
C GLY A 194 -5.67 6.09 15.55
N PRO A 195 -6.38 7.21 15.35
CA PRO A 195 -6.54 7.83 14.04
C PRO A 195 -5.22 8.48 13.58
N VAL A 196 -4.87 8.27 12.32
CA VAL A 196 -3.80 9.02 11.65
C VAL A 196 -4.24 10.46 11.47
N ARG A 197 -3.37 11.39 11.81
CA ARG A 197 -3.59 12.84 11.59
C ARG A 197 -2.62 13.35 10.55
N GLU A 198 -3.11 14.17 9.64
CA GLU A 198 -2.29 14.90 8.69
C GLU A 198 -2.20 16.36 9.10
N THR A 199 -0.98 16.90 9.15
CA THR A 199 -0.78 18.32 9.42
C THR A 199 -1.04 19.16 8.18
N SER A 200 -1.16 20.48 8.33
CA SER A 200 -1.28 21.40 7.18
C SER A 200 -0.08 21.39 6.22
N ARG A 201 1.05 20.79 6.62
CA ARG A 201 2.24 20.61 5.79
C ARG A 201 2.32 19.24 5.10
N GLY A 202 1.28 18.40 5.25
CA GLY A 202 1.22 17.05 4.69
C GLY A 202 2.01 15.99 5.47
N GLU A 203 2.45 16.30 6.69
CA GLU A 203 3.11 15.32 7.58
C GLU A 203 2.04 14.44 8.24
N LEU A 204 2.21 13.12 8.16
CA LEU A 204 1.35 12.13 8.82
C LEU A 204 1.86 11.86 10.23
N THR A 205 0.95 11.85 11.19
CA THR A 205 1.18 11.49 12.60
C THR A 205 0.38 10.24 12.94
N LEU A 206 1.07 9.18 13.32
CA LEU A 206 0.51 7.85 13.53
C LEU A 206 0.71 7.43 15.00
N PRO A 207 -0.36 7.34 15.81
CA PRO A 207 -0.31 6.65 17.09
C PRO A 207 -0.26 5.14 16.83
N LEU A 208 0.75 4.47 17.39
CA LEU A 208 1.06 3.08 17.12
C LEU A 208 1.32 2.31 18.42
N ALA A 209 0.81 1.09 18.51
CA ALA A 209 1.23 0.12 19.51
C ALA A 209 2.45 -0.65 18.96
N ALA A 210 3.64 -0.35 19.48
CA ALA A 210 4.87 -1.03 19.10
C ALA A 210 5.14 -2.22 20.03
N ARG A 211 5.57 -3.34 19.45
CA ARG A 211 6.05 -4.51 20.17
C ARG A 211 7.36 -4.99 19.55
N VAL A 212 8.43 -4.93 20.33
CA VAL A 212 9.77 -5.36 19.91
C VAL A 212 10.21 -6.56 20.74
N VAL A 213 10.60 -7.62 20.06
CA VAL A 213 11.15 -8.84 20.69
C VAL A 213 12.65 -8.85 20.51
N TYR A 214 13.40 -8.93 21.60
CA TYR A 214 14.85 -8.95 21.66
C TYR A 214 15.38 -10.33 22.04
N ALA A 215 16.47 -10.75 21.40
CA ALA A 215 17.23 -11.91 21.83
C ALA A 215 18.05 -11.58 23.08
N ARG A 216 17.89 -12.37 24.15
CA ARG A 216 18.71 -12.31 25.37
C ARG A 216 19.23 -13.70 25.72
N ALA A 217 20.26 -13.75 26.58
CA ALA A 217 20.83 -15.01 27.07
C ALA A 217 19.81 -15.89 27.81
N GLY A 218 18.81 -15.29 28.48
CA GLY A 218 17.73 -15.98 29.19
C GLY A 218 16.49 -16.30 28.35
N GLY A 219 16.55 -16.09 27.03
CA GLY A 219 15.40 -16.24 26.12
C GLY A 219 14.89 -14.90 25.58
N PRO A 220 13.86 -14.91 24.71
CA PRO A 220 13.34 -13.69 24.11
C PRO A 220 12.69 -12.75 25.14
N GLU A 221 13.08 -11.47 25.14
CA GLU A 221 12.46 -10.41 25.93
C GLU A 221 11.53 -9.59 25.02
N THR A 222 10.28 -9.38 25.43
CA THR A 222 9.33 -8.54 24.67
C THR A 222 9.14 -7.20 25.37
N ARG A 223 9.34 -6.10 24.64
CA ARG A 223 9.00 -4.74 25.08
C ARG A 223 7.86 -4.21 24.24
N SER A 224 6.84 -3.71 24.90
CA SER A 224 5.69 -3.08 24.26
C SER A 224 5.55 -1.65 24.75
N SER A 225 5.36 -0.71 23.82
CA SER A 225 5.18 0.70 24.13
C SER A 225 4.29 1.37 23.08
N PRO A 226 3.39 2.28 23.48
CA PRO A 226 2.79 3.20 22.52
C PRO A 226 3.90 4.10 21.98
N VAL A 227 3.83 4.42 20.69
CA VAL A 227 4.71 5.38 20.03
C VAL A 227 3.91 6.25 19.07
N VAL A 228 4.32 7.49 18.91
CA VAL A 228 3.81 8.39 17.89
C VAL A 228 4.87 8.51 16.80
N CYS A 229 4.59 7.95 15.63
CA CYS A 229 5.48 8.05 14.49
C CYS A 229 5.06 9.19 13.56
N ARG A 230 6.02 9.93 13.03
CA ARG A 230 5.80 11.06 12.12
C ARG A 230 6.48 10.81 10.78
N VAL A 231 5.73 10.98 9.69
CA VAL A 231 6.19 10.71 8.31
C VAL A 231 5.92 11.93 7.42
N ASP A 232 6.95 12.40 6.71
CA ASP A 232 6.85 13.55 5.80
C ASP A 232 6.15 13.20 4.46
N PRO A 233 5.77 14.19 3.64
CA PRO A 233 5.16 13.97 2.33
C PRO A 233 6.03 13.18 1.33
N ALA A 234 7.34 13.08 1.57
CA ALA A 234 8.25 12.29 0.74
C ALA A 234 8.33 10.83 1.20
N GLY A 235 7.65 10.46 2.29
CA GLY A 235 7.65 9.12 2.87
C GLY A 235 8.88 8.84 3.74
N ARG A 236 9.51 9.86 4.33
CA ARG A 236 10.59 9.70 5.32
C ARG A 236 10.02 9.78 6.73
N VAL A 237 10.47 8.88 7.61
CA VAL A 237 10.18 8.99 9.04
C VAL A 237 11.02 10.13 9.62
N VAL A 238 10.35 11.17 10.12
CA VAL A 238 10.96 12.39 10.66
C VAL A 238 10.93 12.46 12.18
N GLY A 239 10.21 11.54 12.84
CA GLY A 239 10.20 11.44 14.29
C GLY A 239 9.52 10.17 14.80
N ILE A 240 9.95 9.72 15.98
CA ILE A 240 9.26 8.71 16.78
C ILE A 240 9.37 9.09 18.26
N GLU A 241 8.23 9.11 18.95
CA GLU A 241 8.09 9.62 20.33
C GLU A 241 7.27 8.67 21.19
#